data_AF-A0A2V9LT91-F1
#
_entry.id   AF-A0A2V9LT91-F1
#
_cell.length_a   1.000
_cell.length_b   1.000
_cell.length_c   1.000
_cell.angle_alpha   90.00
_cell.angle_beta   90.00
_cell.angle_gamma   90.00
#
_symmetry.space_group_name_H-M   'P 1'
#
loop_
_entity.id
_entity.type
_entity.pdbx_description
1 polymer ?
#
loop_
_entity_poly.entity_id
_entity_poly.type
_entity_poly.pdbx_seq_one_letter_code
_entity_poly.pdbx_strand_id
1 'polypeptide(L)'
;DLATGMRYYAFYGQDTWHATNRLTLIYGLRYEIQPGATERFNRWSLFDLNLTSPLAQPTGLPLKGGFVYANSSNRRLWETDFNNFAPRLGFAYKLTDKLVMRGGFGIFTMPAQALISFDSPGQDEGFSTSTSWVSSVGGGGLVPQDLVSNPFPNGKNQPTGTAGGAGTALGQSLGQIWLKGPHPTGYQQNFSLNLQYELSPSRVLEVGYAGFRARKILYGNPSLNMDQLPGSFLSMGSALDAQVANPFAGLITSGNLSGSTVPMNQLLRPYPQYADIEPARSLPGAKANFDSLGIRFSQQFKSGLTLLSSYQWSKTLDDASEDQGWSIWNGQWRDYYNRRIEYSISSHDVPQSFVTSLVYDLPVGKGKKFGSNMGGIANSVVGGWQVASVLTFHSGLPLLTGAPGNSLGAYGFGRSAYNLVNAKLLKISSKSPMPDGGIQWFNGCTKFLDGSTAGCVGNELAAWTQPGDREIGSAPRYVTQLRGDATRNTDLSLAKYFQLSERFKLQFRADFLNAWNTPSFGGPDAFVSDGSFGQMFGTSNGPRNIQMALKILF
;
A
#
# COMPACT_ATOMS: atom_id res chain seq x y z
N ASP A 1 25.23 -18.67 -9.37
CA ASP A 1 24.86 -19.57 -8.27
C ASP A 1 24.21 -18.78 -7.15
N LEU A 2 22.93 -19.01 -6.87
CA LEU A 2 22.18 -18.28 -5.84
C LEU A 2 22.73 -18.67 -4.45
N ALA A 3 23.12 -17.67 -3.65
CA ALA A 3 23.68 -17.87 -2.32
C ALA A 3 22.62 -18.15 -1.25
N THR A 4 21.38 -17.68 -1.45
CA THR A 4 20.26 -17.79 -0.50
C THR A 4 19.26 -18.86 -0.93
N GLY A 5 18.76 -19.65 0.02
CA GLY A 5 17.77 -20.70 -0.20
C GLY A 5 16.68 -20.73 0.87
N MET A 6 15.45 -20.97 0.42
CA MET A 6 14.27 -21.15 1.26
C MET A 6 13.63 -22.50 0.96
N ARG A 7 13.04 -23.12 1.98
CA ARG A 7 12.25 -24.36 1.82
C ARG A 7 10.80 -24.04 2.11
N TYR A 8 9.91 -24.78 1.47
CA TYR A 8 8.47 -24.68 1.67
C TYR A 8 7.90 -26.09 1.65
N TYR A 9 7.14 -26.45 2.68
CA TYR A 9 6.44 -27.72 2.73
C TYR A 9 4.96 -27.44 2.92
N ALA A 10 4.10 -28.17 2.19
CA ALA A 10 2.67 -28.05 2.39
C ALA A 10 1.98 -29.39 2.19
N PHE A 11 1.00 -29.64 3.06
CA PHE A 11 0.13 -30.79 3.02
C PHE A 11 -1.30 -30.30 2.90
N TYR A 12 -2.14 -30.97 2.12
CA TYR A 12 -3.54 -30.60 2.01
C TYR A 12 -4.42 -31.81 1.81
N GLY A 13 -5.65 -31.71 2.30
CA GLY A 13 -6.76 -32.61 2.01
C GLY A 13 -8.02 -31.80 1.81
N GLN A 14 -8.83 -32.18 0.83
CA GLN A 14 -10.11 -31.54 0.53
C GLN A 14 -11.10 -32.58 0.07
N ASP A 15 -12.36 -32.38 0.44
CA ASP A 15 -13.48 -33.20 0.00
C ASP A 15 -14.67 -32.31 -0.41
N THR A 16 -15.53 -32.87 -1.25
CA THR A 16 -16.79 -32.24 -1.68
C THR A 16 -17.92 -33.22 -1.45
N TRP A 17 -18.75 -32.93 -0.46
CA TRP A 17 -19.85 -33.78 -0.08
C TRP A 17 -21.17 -33.22 -0.59
N HIS A 18 -21.80 -33.94 -1.50
CA HIS A 18 -23.18 -33.71 -1.90
C HIS A 18 -24.12 -34.31 -0.83
N ALA A 19 -24.27 -33.60 0.29
CA ALA A 19 -25.08 -34.04 1.42
C ALA A 19 -26.55 -34.29 1.03
N THR A 20 -27.07 -33.53 0.08
CA THR A 20 -28.38 -33.76 -0.56
C THR A 20 -28.36 -33.29 -2.02
N ASN A 21 -29.43 -33.53 -2.77
CA ASN A 21 -29.62 -32.96 -4.12
C ASN A 21 -29.68 -31.42 -4.15
N ARG A 22 -29.73 -30.75 -2.98
CA ARG A 22 -29.79 -29.28 -2.85
C ARG A 22 -28.60 -28.68 -2.11
N LEU A 23 -27.88 -29.48 -1.31
CA LEU A 23 -26.80 -29.02 -0.44
C LEU A 23 -25.50 -29.70 -0.83
N THR A 24 -24.51 -28.89 -1.19
CA THR A 24 -23.12 -29.30 -1.36
C THR A 24 -22.26 -28.60 -0.32
N LEU A 25 -21.44 -29.37 0.40
CA LEU A 25 -20.47 -28.89 1.35
C LEU A 25 -19.08 -29.13 0.78
N ILE A 26 -18.19 -28.14 0.91
CA ILE A 26 -16.79 -28.22 0.51
C ILE A 26 -15.98 -27.94 1.76
N TYR A 27 -15.13 -28.86 2.16
CA TYR A 27 -14.26 -28.67 3.32
C TYR A 27 -12.87 -29.20 3.03
N GLY A 28 -11.88 -28.50 3.55
CA GLY A 28 -10.49 -28.88 3.40
C GLY A 28 -9.62 -28.25 4.48
N LEU A 29 -8.48 -28.86 4.68
CA LEU A 29 -7.43 -28.36 5.55
C LEU A 29 -6.12 -28.37 4.79
N ARG A 30 -5.42 -27.25 4.85
CA ARG A 30 -4.04 -27.14 4.42
C ARG A 30 -3.14 -26.86 5.62
N TYR A 31 -1.98 -27.48 5.65
CA TYR A 31 -0.93 -27.24 6.64
C TYR A 31 0.33 -26.81 5.90
N GLU A 32 0.89 -25.65 6.26
CA GLU A 32 2.06 -25.08 5.59
C GLU A 32 3.22 -24.92 6.57
N ILE A 33 4.45 -25.20 6.13
CA ILE A 33 5.66 -24.98 6.92
C ILE A 33 6.61 -24.16 6.07
N GLN A 34 7.01 -23.00 6.60
CA GLN A 34 7.86 -22.03 5.91
C GLN A 34 9.11 -21.73 6.74
N PRO A 35 10.14 -22.60 6.72
CA PRO A 35 11.37 -22.34 7.45
C PRO A 35 12.08 -21.08 6.96
N GLY A 36 12.76 -20.40 7.88
CA GLY A 36 13.56 -19.22 7.54
C GLY A 36 14.64 -19.50 6.51
N ALA A 37 14.98 -18.46 5.75
CA ALA A 37 16.00 -18.56 4.73
C ALA A 37 17.37 -18.89 5.32
N THR A 38 18.19 -19.52 4.49
CA THR A 38 19.59 -19.85 4.78
C THR A 38 20.46 -19.32 3.67
N GLU A 39 21.66 -18.84 4.00
CA GLU A 39 22.71 -18.55 2.99
C GLU A 39 23.79 -19.62 3.04
N ARG A 40 24.37 -19.89 1.86
CA ARG A 40 25.30 -21.00 1.60
C ARG A 40 26.46 -21.02 2.60
N PHE A 41 27.00 -19.86 2.94
CA PHE A 41 28.17 -19.65 3.80
C PHE A 41 27.81 -19.08 5.19
N ASN A 42 26.53 -19.04 5.54
CA ASN A 42 26.01 -18.49 6.82
C ASN A 42 26.34 -17.02 7.04
N ARG A 43 26.34 -16.23 5.97
CA ARG A 43 26.61 -14.79 6.03
C ARG A 43 25.33 -13.99 6.24
N TRP A 44 24.68 -14.18 7.39
CA TRP A 44 23.55 -13.37 7.86
C TRP A 44 23.83 -12.81 9.25
N SER A 45 23.40 -11.57 9.47
CA SER A 45 23.36 -10.94 10.77
C SER A 45 21.91 -10.82 11.25
N LEU A 46 21.72 -10.96 12.56
CA LEU A 46 20.44 -10.74 13.24
C LEU A 46 20.69 -9.83 14.43
N PHE A 47 19.82 -8.86 14.64
CA PHE A 47 19.91 -7.95 15.78
C PHE A 47 19.11 -8.49 16.96
N ASP A 48 19.79 -8.73 18.09
CA ASP A 48 19.17 -9.18 19.33
C ASP A 48 18.99 -7.99 20.28
N LEU A 49 17.74 -7.55 20.42
CA LEU A 49 17.33 -6.45 21.29
C LEU A 49 17.65 -6.68 22.78
N ASN A 50 17.80 -7.93 23.20
CA ASN A 50 18.01 -8.28 24.61
C ASN A 50 19.47 -8.62 24.93
N LEU A 51 20.34 -8.70 23.92
CA LEU A 51 21.75 -8.98 24.12
C LEU A 51 22.43 -7.82 24.86
N THR A 52 23.17 -8.13 25.92
CA THR A 52 23.96 -7.11 26.63
C THR A 52 25.03 -6.53 25.71
N SER A 53 25.05 -5.20 25.56
CA SER A 53 26.04 -4.52 24.74
C SER A 53 27.44 -4.63 25.37
N PRO A 54 28.51 -4.76 24.56
CA PRO A 54 29.88 -4.76 25.07
C PRO A 54 30.26 -3.43 25.75
N LEU A 55 29.52 -2.35 25.48
CA LEU A 55 29.72 -1.05 26.13
C LEU A 55 29.10 -0.98 27.54
N ALA A 56 28.29 -1.95 27.96
CA ALA A 56 27.60 -1.90 29.25
C ALA A 56 28.58 -1.86 30.44
N GLN A 57 29.64 -2.69 30.41
CA GLN A 57 30.66 -2.73 31.48
C GLN A 57 31.53 -1.45 31.50
N PRO A 58 32.14 -1.00 30.38
CA PRO A 58 32.96 0.22 30.38
C PRO A 58 32.20 1.50 30.74
N THR A 59 30.92 1.59 30.39
CA THR A 59 30.10 2.78 30.67
C THR A 59 29.36 2.73 32.02
N GLY A 60 29.23 1.53 32.61
CA GLY A 60 28.38 1.31 33.78
C GLY A 60 26.88 1.42 33.50
N LEU A 61 26.47 1.53 32.23
CA LEU A 61 25.07 1.68 31.82
C LEU A 61 24.43 0.33 31.48
N PRO A 62 23.11 0.15 31.70
CA PRO A 62 22.40 -1.11 31.40
C PRO A 62 22.09 -1.25 29.89
N LEU A 63 23.12 -1.20 29.05
CA LEU A 63 23.00 -1.18 27.60
C LEU A 63 22.66 -2.55 27.02
N LYS A 64 21.69 -2.58 26.11
CA LYS A 64 21.25 -3.78 25.38
C LYS A 64 21.28 -3.55 23.87
N GLY A 65 21.07 -4.57 23.07
CA GLY A 65 21.11 -4.50 21.61
C GLY A 65 22.50 -4.84 21.08
N GLY A 66 22.53 -5.73 20.08
CA GLY A 66 23.75 -6.08 19.37
C GLY A 66 23.51 -7.17 18.31
N PHE A 67 24.45 -7.28 17.37
CA PHE A 67 24.37 -8.29 16.33
C PHE A 67 24.78 -9.68 16.84
N VAL A 68 24.04 -10.69 16.37
CA VAL A 68 24.42 -12.09 16.39
C VAL A 68 24.49 -12.60 14.96
N TYR A 69 25.23 -13.68 14.76
CA TYR A 69 25.55 -14.17 13.42
C TYR A 69 25.09 -15.60 13.21
N ALA A 70 24.61 -15.88 12.00
CA ALA A 70 24.32 -17.24 11.59
C ALA A 70 25.61 -18.09 11.62
N ASN A 71 25.46 -19.37 11.95
CA ASN A 71 26.56 -20.34 12.00
C ASN A 71 26.05 -21.73 11.60
N SER A 72 26.93 -22.74 11.56
CA SER A 72 26.58 -24.10 11.15
C SER A 72 25.44 -24.74 11.94
N SER A 73 25.26 -24.34 13.21
CA SER A 73 24.21 -24.86 14.10
C SER A 73 22.93 -24.01 14.05
N ASN A 74 23.04 -22.71 13.77
CA ASN A 74 21.89 -21.82 13.59
C ASN A 74 22.03 -21.01 12.29
N ARG A 75 21.49 -21.58 11.20
CA ARG A 75 21.65 -21.04 9.83
C ARG A 75 20.48 -20.18 9.35
N ARG A 76 19.36 -20.19 10.09
CA ARG A 76 18.09 -19.61 9.62
C ARG A 76 17.97 -18.16 10.05
N LEU A 77 17.42 -17.33 9.18
CA LEU A 77 17.14 -15.93 9.49
C LEU A 77 16.06 -15.77 10.55
N TRP A 78 15.13 -16.71 10.66
CA TRP A 78 14.13 -16.72 11.70
C TRP A 78 13.69 -18.13 12.08
N GLU A 79 13.09 -18.24 13.27
CA GLU A 79 12.56 -19.49 13.79
C GLU A 79 11.32 -19.94 13.01
N THR A 80 11.21 -21.25 12.76
CA THR A 80 10.12 -21.81 11.95
C THR A 80 8.81 -21.83 12.74
N ASP A 81 7.78 -21.18 12.19
CA ASP A 81 6.42 -21.25 12.73
C ASP A 81 5.71 -22.52 12.22
N PHE A 82 5.30 -23.38 13.15
CA PHE A 82 4.62 -24.65 12.89
C PHE A 82 3.10 -24.56 13.08
N ASN A 83 2.53 -23.38 13.37
CA ASN A 83 1.11 -23.22 13.73
C ASN A 83 0.21 -22.84 12.53
N ASN A 84 0.65 -23.13 11.32
CA ASN A 84 0.06 -22.64 10.06
C ASN A 84 -1.01 -23.58 9.51
N PHE A 85 -2.10 -23.76 10.25
CA PHE A 85 -3.29 -24.47 9.77
C PHE A 85 -4.22 -23.53 9.02
N ALA A 86 -4.57 -23.89 7.80
CA ALA A 86 -5.35 -23.12 6.86
C ALA A 86 -6.63 -23.88 6.47
N PRO A 87 -7.68 -23.86 7.32
CA PRO A 87 -8.96 -24.47 7.00
C PRO A 87 -9.66 -23.72 5.86
N ARG A 88 -10.43 -24.45 5.08
CA ARG A 88 -11.29 -23.93 4.01
C ARG A 88 -12.64 -24.63 4.11
N LEU A 89 -13.69 -23.83 4.23
CA LEU A 89 -15.07 -24.27 4.38
C LEU A 89 -15.91 -23.54 3.35
N GLY A 90 -16.80 -24.25 2.70
CA GLY A 90 -17.69 -23.71 1.68
C GLY A 90 -18.99 -24.49 1.64
N PHE A 91 -20.05 -23.82 1.20
CA PHE A 91 -21.32 -24.47 0.94
C PHE A 91 -22.00 -23.85 -0.27
N ALA A 92 -22.78 -24.67 -0.97
CA ALA A 92 -23.75 -24.24 -1.96
C ALA A 92 -25.09 -24.89 -1.62
N TYR A 93 -26.12 -24.06 -1.42
CA TYR A 93 -27.44 -24.51 -1.03
C TYR A 93 -28.51 -23.93 -1.95
N LYS A 94 -29.22 -24.82 -2.64
CA LYS A 94 -30.39 -24.51 -3.45
C LYS A 94 -31.62 -24.35 -2.53
N LEU A 95 -31.86 -23.12 -2.07
CA LEU A 95 -32.99 -22.76 -1.20
C LEU A 95 -34.34 -23.00 -1.88
N THR A 96 -34.43 -22.65 -3.17
CA THR A 96 -35.57 -22.92 -4.05
C THR A 96 -35.07 -23.28 -5.44
N ASP A 97 -35.97 -23.58 -6.39
CA ASP A 97 -35.56 -23.81 -7.78
C ASP A 97 -34.93 -22.60 -8.47
N LYS A 98 -35.13 -21.40 -7.93
CA LYS A 98 -34.63 -20.14 -8.48
C LYS A 98 -33.63 -19.42 -7.58
N LEU A 99 -33.49 -19.84 -6.31
CA LEU A 99 -32.63 -19.17 -5.33
C LEU A 99 -31.53 -20.11 -4.85
N VAL A 100 -30.28 -19.70 -5.06
CA VAL A 100 -29.08 -20.41 -4.59
C VAL A 100 -28.29 -19.51 -3.65
N MET A 101 -27.98 -20.03 -2.47
CA MET A 101 -27.05 -19.42 -1.53
C MET A 101 -25.69 -20.11 -1.65
N ARG A 102 -24.61 -19.33 -1.71
CA ARG A 102 -23.25 -19.85 -1.65
C ARG A 102 -22.47 -19.08 -0.60
N GLY A 103 -21.72 -19.75 0.25
CA GLY A 103 -20.87 -19.08 1.21
C GLY A 103 -19.58 -19.84 1.42
N GLY A 104 -18.58 -19.14 1.95
CA GLY A 104 -17.31 -19.76 2.26
C GLY A 104 -16.48 -18.97 3.24
N PHE A 105 -15.54 -19.66 3.86
CA PHE A 105 -14.53 -19.14 4.76
C PHE A 105 -13.21 -19.86 4.48
N GLY A 106 -12.09 -19.14 4.50
CA GLY A 106 -10.78 -19.76 4.39
C GLY A 106 -9.67 -18.92 4.99
N ILE A 107 -8.65 -19.58 5.51
CA ILE A 107 -7.40 -18.93 5.94
C ILE A 107 -6.33 -19.14 4.87
N PHE A 108 -5.59 -18.09 4.55
CA PHE A 108 -4.52 -18.09 3.56
C PHE A 108 -3.28 -17.46 4.18
N THR A 109 -2.20 -18.22 4.26
CA THR A 109 -0.89 -17.75 4.76
C THR A 109 -0.16 -17.00 3.66
N MET A 110 0.60 -15.97 4.06
CA MET A 110 1.50 -15.25 3.15
C MET A 110 2.76 -16.08 2.88
N PRO A 111 3.27 -16.10 1.65
CA PRO A 111 4.49 -16.82 1.33
C PRO A 111 5.69 -16.10 1.95
N ALA A 112 6.54 -16.86 2.65
CA ALA A 112 7.74 -16.36 3.30
C ALA A 112 8.77 -15.81 2.30
N GLN A 113 8.70 -16.22 1.04
CA GLN A 113 9.57 -15.70 -0.02
C GLN A 113 9.34 -14.21 -0.28
N ALA A 114 8.10 -13.73 -0.16
CA ALA A 114 7.79 -12.31 -0.30
C ALA A 114 8.57 -11.45 0.72
N LEU A 115 8.98 -12.04 1.85
CA LEU A 115 9.66 -11.36 2.95
C LEU A 115 11.13 -11.02 2.66
N ILE A 116 11.80 -11.74 1.76
CA ILE A 116 13.24 -11.53 1.51
C ILE A 116 13.47 -10.84 0.17
N SER A 117 12.47 -10.82 -0.70
CA SER A 117 12.56 -10.19 -2.02
C SER A 117 12.54 -8.65 -1.98
N PHE A 118 12.08 -8.02 -0.89
CA PHE A 118 11.98 -6.55 -0.78
C PHE A 118 13.06 -5.92 0.09
N ASP A 119 13.63 -6.69 1.01
CA ASP A 119 14.75 -6.26 1.84
C ASP A 119 16.06 -6.60 1.13
N SER A 120 17.02 -5.69 1.17
CA SER A 120 18.32 -5.85 0.46
C SER A 120 19.15 -6.94 1.16
N PRO A 121 19.07 -8.22 0.74
CA PRO A 121 19.63 -9.34 1.49
C PRO A 121 21.14 -9.50 1.20
N GLY A 122 21.78 -8.41 0.74
CA GLY A 122 23.21 -8.30 0.51
C GLY A 122 23.86 -7.19 1.33
N GLN A 123 23.12 -6.59 2.27
CA GLN A 123 23.59 -5.57 3.20
C GLN A 123 23.53 -6.06 4.66
N ASP A 124 24.01 -7.28 4.93
CA ASP A 124 24.10 -7.80 6.29
C ASP A 124 25.28 -7.16 7.04
N GLU A 125 25.01 -6.52 8.18
CA GLU A 125 26.04 -5.88 9.00
C GLU A 125 27.15 -6.85 9.40
N GLY A 126 28.38 -6.48 9.07
CA GLY A 126 29.57 -7.32 9.26
C GLY A 126 29.96 -8.07 7.98
N PHE A 127 29.04 -8.39 7.08
CA PHE A 127 29.36 -9.06 5.80
C PHE A 127 29.33 -8.14 4.58
N SER A 128 28.76 -6.95 4.70
CA SER A 128 28.90 -5.85 3.74
C SER A 128 29.53 -4.61 4.39
N THR A 129 30.12 -3.75 3.58
CA THR A 129 30.53 -2.40 3.97
C THR A 129 30.61 -1.51 2.74
N SER A 130 30.39 -0.20 2.93
CA SER A 130 30.57 0.81 1.89
C SER A 130 31.83 1.61 2.15
N THR A 131 32.52 2.02 1.08
CA THR A 131 33.59 3.02 1.14
C THR A 131 33.12 4.22 0.35
N SER A 132 32.89 5.34 1.03
CA SER A 132 32.47 6.58 0.37
C SER A 132 33.66 7.19 -0.36
N TRP A 133 33.46 7.60 -1.60
CA TRP A 133 34.44 8.41 -2.33
C TRP A 133 34.28 9.87 -1.92
N VAL A 134 35.33 10.49 -1.39
CA VAL A 134 35.30 11.90 -0.96
C VAL A 134 35.98 12.72 -2.05
N SER A 135 35.19 13.20 -3.02
CA SER A 135 35.75 13.96 -4.15
C SER A 135 36.37 15.30 -3.73
N SER A 136 35.90 15.90 -2.63
CA SER A 136 36.39 17.19 -2.14
C SER A 136 36.13 17.41 -0.65
N VAL A 137 36.95 18.24 -0.01
CA VAL A 137 36.82 18.63 1.42
C VAL A 137 36.48 20.13 1.58
N GLY A 138 36.03 20.53 2.78
CA GLY A 138 35.76 21.94 3.12
C GLY A 138 34.40 22.49 2.66
N GLY A 139 33.45 21.62 2.26
CA GLY A 139 32.05 21.99 1.98
C GLY A 139 31.80 22.76 0.68
N GLY A 140 32.80 23.46 0.13
CA GLY A 140 32.67 24.27 -1.09
C GLY A 140 32.84 23.51 -2.40
N GLY A 141 33.23 22.23 -2.40
CA GLY A 141 33.47 21.45 -3.62
C GLY A 141 34.76 21.82 -4.39
N LEU A 142 35.54 22.77 -3.86
CA LEU A 142 36.68 23.38 -4.56
C LEU A 142 38.05 22.82 -4.17
N VAL A 143 38.14 22.04 -3.09
CA VAL A 143 39.38 21.41 -2.64
C VAL A 143 39.29 19.93 -2.97
N PRO A 144 39.89 19.45 -4.07
CA PRO A 144 39.87 18.03 -4.43
C PRO A 144 40.56 17.21 -3.34
N GLN A 145 39.98 16.06 -2.99
CA GLN A 145 40.55 15.14 -2.00
C GLN A 145 40.92 13.82 -2.66
N ASP A 146 39.93 13.05 -3.11
CA ASP A 146 40.15 11.77 -3.80
C ASP A 146 39.99 11.93 -5.33
N LEU A 147 40.94 11.41 -6.10
CA LEU A 147 40.93 11.50 -7.56
C LEU A 147 40.12 10.35 -8.20
N VAL A 148 39.52 10.57 -9.37
CA VAL A 148 38.86 9.47 -10.13
C VAL A 148 39.84 8.34 -10.49
N SER A 149 41.12 8.67 -10.69
CA SER A 149 42.19 7.69 -10.95
C SER A 149 42.52 6.81 -9.74
N ASN A 150 42.24 7.31 -8.52
CA ASN A 150 42.39 6.56 -7.28
C ASN A 150 41.33 7.04 -6.26
N PRO A 151 40.07 6.60 -6.40
CA PRO A 151 38.97 7.14 -5.61
C PRO A 151 39.00 6.67 -4.15
N PHE A 152 39.88 5.74 -3.79
CA PHE A 152 40.03 5.22 -2.44
C PHE A 152 41.52 5.14 -2.06
N PRO A 153 42.21 6.27 -1.93
CA PRO A 153 43.66 6.29 -1.68
C PRO A 153 44.05 5.64 -0.35
N ASN A 154 43.14 5.63 0.62
CA ASN A 154 43.29 4.97 1.92
C ASN A 154 42.84 3.49 1.90
N GLY A 155 42.57 2.95 0.72
CA GLY A 155 42.00 1.61 0.55
C GLY A 155 40.49 1.57 0.74
N LYS A 156 39.93 0.38 0.51
CA LYS A 156 38.50 0.12 0.69
C LYS A 156 38.26 -0.46 2.07
N ASN A 157 37.19 -0.01 2.73
CA ASN A 157 36.68 -0.65 3.93
C ASN A 157 36.45 -2.13 3.65
N GLN A 158 36.89 -2.99 4.57
CA GLN A 158 36.65 -4.43 4.49
C GLN A 158 35.55 -4.81 5.48
N PRO A 159 34.61 -5.70 5.11
CA PRO A 159 33.66 -6.24 6.06
C PRO A 159 34.39 -6.95 7.20
N THR A 160 33.92 -6.76 8.42
CA THR A 160 34.52 -7.34 9.64
C THR A 160 34.18 -8.81 9.85
N GLY A 161 33.30 -9.37 9.00
CA GLY A 161 32.67 -10.66 9.20
C GLY A 161 31.94 -10.72 10.53
N THR A 162 32.15 -11.81 11.26
CA THR A 162 31.59 -12.00 12.61
C THR A 162 32.48 -11.44 13.72
N ALA A 163 33.65 -10.87 13.40
CA ALA A 163 34.64 -10.50 14.41
C ALA A 163 34.16 -9.37 15.34
N GLY A 164 33.28 -8.50 14.85
CA GLY A 164 32.68 -7.43 15.65
C GLY A 164 31.67 -7.93 16.69
N GLY A 165 31.10 -9.13 16.51
CA GLY A 165 30.11 -9.71 17.42
C GLY A 165 28.99 -8.73 17.76
N ALA A 166 28.66 -8.65 19.05
CA ALA A 166 27.68 -7.71 19.58
C ALA A 166 28.09 -6.23 19.42
N GLY A 167 29.38 -5.95 19.22
CA GLY A 167 29.93 -4.60 19.03
C GLY A 167 29.95 -4.12 17.59
N THR A 168 29.39 -4.88 16.64
CA THR A 168 29.27 -4.44 15.25
C THR A 168 28.41 -3.18 15.16
N ALA A 169 28.89 -2.22 14.36
CA ALA A 169 28.19 -0.97 14.02
C ALA A 169 27.80 -0.06 15.20
N LEU A 170 28.51 -0.16 16.34
CA LEU A 170 28.37 0.81 17.43
C LEU A 170 28.65 2.24 16.92
N GLY A 171 27.80 3.19 17.31
CA GLY A 171 27.90 4.58 16.87
C GLY A 171 27.26 4.90 15.52
N GLN A 172 26.72 3.90 14.82
CA GLN A 172 26.16 4.05 13.47
C GLN A 172 24.62 4.05 13.50
N SER A 173 24.02 4.51 12.40
CA SER A 173 22.60 4.27 12.07
C SER A 173 22.48 2.92 11.38
N LEU A 174 21.52 2.10 11.81
CA LEU A 174 21.24 0.79 11.25
C LEU A 174 19.96 0.85 10.41
N GLY A 175 19.94 0.16 9.26
CA GLY A 175 18.81 0.19 8.35
C GLY A 175 18.53 -1.17 7.71
N GLN A 176 17.25 -1.51 7.57
CA GLN A 176 16.77 -2.81 7.09
C GLN A 176 17.26 -4.01 7.92
N ILE A 177 17.41 -3.85 9.24
CA ILE A 177 17.94 -4.93 10.08
C ILE A 177 16.93 -6.05 10.33
N TRP A 178 17.40 -7.29 10.29
CA TRP A 178 16.60 -8.44 10.69
C TRP A 178 16.68 -8.67 12.20
N LEU A 179 15.53 -8.82 12.86
CA LEU A 179 15.48 -9.04 14.30
C LEU A 179 15.59 -10.52 14.65
N LYS A 180 16.38 -10.84 15.66
CA LYS A 180 16.35 -12.17 16.27
C LYS A 180 15.06 -12.33 17.07
N GLY A 181 14.25 -13.31 16.68
CA GLY A 181 13.05 -13.68 17.42
C GLY A 181 12.06 -14.49 16.59
N PRO A 182 10.87 -14.77 17.15
CA PRO A 182 9.78 -15.39 16.41
C PRO A 182 9.36 -14.48 15.26
N HIS A 183 9.25 -15.06 14.06
CA HIS A 183 8.72 -14.38 12.89
C HIS A 183 7.37 -15.02 12.52
N PRO A 184 6.26 -14.58 13.12
CA PRO A 184 4.98 -15.22 12.92
C PRO A 184 4.52 -15.12 11.47
N THR A 185 3.85 -16.16 10.98
CA THR A 185 3.37 -16.19 9.60
C THR A 185 2.17 -15.25 9.43
N GLY A 186 2.27 -14.31 8.49
CA GLY A 186 1.15 -13.46 8.08
C GLY A 186 0.02 -14.28 7.47
N TYR A 187 -1.22 -13.94 7.77
CA TYR A 187 -2.37 -14.65 7.21
C TYR A 187 -3.56 -13.73 6.96
N GLN A 188 -4.42 -14.17 6.04
CA GLN A 188 -5.68 -13.53 5.69
C GLN A 188 -6.83 -14.52 5.83
N GLN A 189 -7.85 -14.12 6.58
CA GLN A 189 -9.11 -14.82 6.67
C GLN A 189 -10.05 -14.23 5.64
N ASN A 190 -10.47 -15.01 4.65
CA ASN A 190 -11.44 -14.62 3.64
C ASN A 190 -12.80 -15.22 3.98
N PHE A 191 -13.85 -14.44 3.81
CA PHE A 191 -15.21 -14.95 3.91
C PHE A 191 -16.13 -14.27 2.90
N SER A 192 -17.11 -15.02 2.44
CA SER A 192 -18.15 -14.50 1.54
C SER A 192 -19.48 -15.23 1.71
N LEU A 193 -20.55 -14.53 1.36
CA LEU A 193 -21.91 -15.04 1.31
C LEU A 193 -22.64 -14.38 0.14
N ASN A 194 -23.09 -15.19 -0.82
CA ASN A 194 -23.75 -14.76 -2.04
C ASN A 194 -25.14 -15.40 -2.15
N LEU A 195 -26.11 -14.61 -2.59
CA LEU A 195 -27.46 -15.02 -2.93
C LEU A 195 -27.67 -14.76 -4.43
N GLN A 196 -27.92 -15.82 -5.18
CA GLN A 196 -28.20 -15.74 -6.61
C GLN A 196 -29.66 -16.13 -6.86
N TYR A 197 -30.42 -15.23 -7.50
CA TYR A 197 -31.83 -15.39 -7.81
C TYR A 197 -32.09 -15.29 -9.31
N GLU A 198 -32.73 -16.33 -9.86
CA GLU A 198 -33.29 -16.31 -11.21
C GLU A 198 -34.63 -15.55 -11.21
N LEU A 199 -34.61 -14.31 -11.73
CA LEU A 199 -35.82 -13.49 -11.91
C LEU A 199 -36.66 -14.01 -13.08
N SER A 200 -36.00 -14.42 -14.16
CA SER A 200 -36.57 -15.07 -15.34
C SER A 200 -35.49 -15.88 -16.06
N PRO A 201 -35.83 -16.72 -17.07
CA PRO A 201 -34.82 -17.49 -17.82
C PRO A 201 -33.73 -16.65 -18.49
N SER A 202 -33.90 -15.33 -18.57
CA SER A 202 -32.92 -14.41 -19.16
C SER A 202 -32.48 -13.30 -18.21
N ARG A 203 -32.82 -13.37 -16.91
CA ARG A 203 -32.49 -12.38 -15.89
C ARG A 203 -32.02 -13.03 -14.59
N VAL A 204 -30.83 -12.66 -14.15
CA VAL A 204 -30.24 -13.15 -12.90
C VAL A 204 -29.78 -11.95 -12.07
N LEU A 205 -30.16 -11.96 -10.79
CA LEU A 205 -29.69 -11.03 -9.78
C LEU A 205 -28.82 -11.79 -8.77
N GLU A 206 -27.69 -11.23 -8.42
CA GLU A 206 -26.82 -11.73 -7.37
C GLU A 206 -26.52 -10.61 -6.37
N VAL A 207 -26.65 -10.91 -5.08
CA VAL A 207 -26.27 -10.00 -3.99
C VAL A 207 -25.30 -10.76 -3.10
N GLY A 208 -24.14 -10.15 -2.85
CA GLY A 208 -23.02 -10.80 -2.16
C GLY A 208 -22.41 -9.91 -1.11
N TYR A 209 -22.03 -10.49 0.03
CA TYR A 209 -21.09 -9.89 0.97
C TYR A 209 -19.76 -10.62 0.86
N ALA A 210 -18.66 -9.87 0.79
CA ALA A 210 -17.32 -10.42 0.83
C ALA A 210 -16.42 -9.56 1.71
N GLY A 211 -15.57 -10.20 2.49
CA GLY A 211 -14.64 -9.50 3.36
C GLY A 211 -13.39 -10.30 3.65
N PHE A 212 -12.38 -9.59 4.15
CA PHE A 212 -11.19 -10.23 4.69
C PHE A 212 -10.69 -9.57 5.97
N ARG A 213 -9.96 -10.36 6.76
CA ARG A 213 -9.21 -9.91 7.92
C ARG A 213 -7.77 -10.41 7.79
N ALA A 214 -6.84 -9.51 7.52
CA ALA A 214 -5.43 -9.79 7.42
C ALA A 214 -4.73 -9.45 8.74
N ARG A 215 -3.89 -10.34 9.24
CA ARG A 215 -3.18 -10.22 10.52
C ARG A 215 -1.74 -10.65 10.34
N LYS A 216 -0.85 -10.01 11.11
CA LYS A 216 0.60 -10.30 11.07
C LYS A 216 1.17 -10.14 9.66
N ILE A 217 0.52 -9.31 8.83
CA ILE A 217 1.02 -9.00 7.50
C ILE A 217 2.20 -8.02 7.63
N LEU A 218 2.91 -7.83 6.54
CA LEU A 218 4.12 -7.01 6.51
C LEU A 218 3.78 -5.55 6.81
N TYR A 219 4.67 -4.89 7.55
CA TYR A 219 4.56 -3.45 7.78
C TYR A 219 4.83 -2.63 6.51
N GLY A 220 5.49 -3.22 5.52
CA GLY A 220 5.94 -2.51 4.34
C GLY A 220 7.13 -1.61 4.67
N ASN A 221 7.13 -0.36 4.22
CA ASN A 221 8.20 0.60 4.54
C ASN A 221 7.74 1.70 5.53
N PRO A 222 7.53 1.38 6.82
CA PRO A 222 7.00 2.35 7.77
C PRO A 222 8.02 3.40 8.23
N SER A 223 9.31 3.24 7.89
CA SER A 223 10.43 4.06 8.41
C SER A 223 10.45 4.15 9.93
N LEU A 224 10.42 2.97 10.57
CA LEU A 224 10.37 2.85 12.03
C LEU A 224 11.76 2.90 12.63
N ASN A 225 11.97 3.75 13.63
CA ASN A 225 13.14 3.67 14.49
C ASN A 225 12.78 2.95 15.79
N MET A 226 13.37 1.77 16.02
CA MET A 226 13.19 1.01 17.26
C MET A 226 13.92 1.63 18.47
N ASP A 227 14.90 2.50 18.19
CA ASP A 227 15.59 3.35 19.15
C ASP A 227 14.87 4.70 19.35
N GLN A 228 13.58 4.80 18.98
CA GLN A 228 12.77 5.98 19.26
C GLN A 228 12.76 6.31 20.77
N LEU A 229 12.94 7.59 21.09
CA LEU A 229 12.78 8.12 22.44
C LEU A 229 11.38 7.80 22.98
N PRO A 230 11.24 7.20 24.18
CA PRO A 230 9.93 6.99 24.79
C PRO A 230 9.16 8.31 24.93
N GLY A 231 7.90 8.32 24.45
CA GLY A 231 7.09 9.55 24.35
C GLY A 231 6.87 10.30 25.67
N SER A 232 7.01 9.63 26.82
CA SER A 232 6.95 10.27 28.13
C SER A 232 8.01 11.37 28.33
N PHE A 233 9.17 11.25 27.68
CA PHE A 233 10.26 12.22 27.80
C PHE A 233 10.03 13.49 26.97
N LEU A 234 9.10 13.51 26.02
CA LEU A 234 8.81 14.70 25.21
C LEU A 234 8.39 15.91 26.07
N SER A 235 7.82 15.66 27.24
CA SER A 235 7.45 16.68 28.24
C SER A 235 8.65 17.49 28.77
N MET A 236 9.88 16.99 28.62
CA MET A 236 11.11 17.68 29.03
C MET A 236 11.48 18.86 28.11
N GLY A 237 10.84 18.98 26.94
CA GLY A 237 11.04 20.12 26.03
C GLY A 237 12.50 20.28 25.59
N SER A 238 13.01 21.51 25.61
CA SER A 238 14.38 21.84 25.18
C SER A 238 15.49 21.21 26.03
N ALA A 239 15.18 20.70 27.23
CA ALA A 239 16.17 19.97 28.04
C ALA A 239 16.68 18.70 27.34
N LEU A 240 15.89 18.12 26.43
CA LEU A 240 16.26 16.97 25.60
C LEU A 240 17.43 17.26 24.65
N ASP A 241 17.63 18.53 24.31
CA ASP A 241 18.64 18.97 23.33
C ASP A 241 19.94 19.44 24.01
N ALA A 242 19.93 19.53 25.35
CA ALA A 242 21.11 19.89 26.14
C ALA A 242 22.24 18.88 25.90
N GLN A 243 23.43 19.40 25.57
CA GLN A 243 24.64 18.59 25.43
C GLN A 243 25.11 18.16 26.81
N VAL A 244 25.22 16.84 27.01
CA VAL A 244 25.70 16.22 28.24
C VAL A 244 26.97 15.41 27.96
N ALA A 245 27.73 15.09 29.00
CA ALA A 245 28.93 14.27 28.87
C ALA A 245 28.60 12.94 28.20
N ASN A 246 29.36 12.58 27.16
CA ASN A 246 29.14 11.36 26.42
C ASN A 246 29.82 10.17 27.11
N PRO A 247 29.08 9.21 27.68
CA PRO A 247 29.67 8.00 28.26
C PRO A 247 30.39 7.12 27.22
N PHE A 248 30.11 7.31 25.92
CA PHE A 248 30.74 6.58 24.82
C PHE A 248 32.02 7.22 24.29
N ALA A 249 32.41 8.40 24.79
CA ALA A 249 33.60 9.10 24.33
C ALA A 249 34.86 8.22 24.50
N GLY A 250 35.60 8.02 23.41
CA GLY A 250 36.78 7.14 23.39
C GLY A 250 36.49 5.65 23.32
N LEU A 251 35.23 5.23 23.47
CA LEU A 251 34.77 3.85 23.27
C LEU A 251 34.17 3.66 21.86
N ILE A 252 33.40 4.64 21.40
CA ILE A 252 32.94 4.75 20.01
C ILE A 252 33.90 5.69 19.28
N THR A 253 34.54 5.20 18.22
CA THR A 253 35.64 5.91 17.54
C THR A 253 35.24 6.55 16.21
N SER A 254 33.98 6.41 15.79
CA SER A 254 33.47 6.92 14.52
C SER A 254 31.99 7.25 14.59
N GLY A 255 31.53 8.20 13.76
CA GLY A 255 30.12 8.61 13.69
C GLY A 255 29.75 9.68 14.72
N ASN A 256 28.47 10.07 14.75
CA ASN A 256 28.00 11.19 15.57
C ASN A 256 28.06 10.94 17.09
N LEU A 257 28.28 9.68 17.49
CA LEU A 257 28.37 9.28 18.91
C LEU A 257 29.81 9.19 19.43
N SER A 258 30.82 9.60 18.63
CA SER A 258 32.24 9.59 19.07
C SER A 258 32.69 10.88 19.78
N GLY A 259 31.85 11.92 19.80
CA GLY A 259 32.17 13.21 20.43
C GLY A 259 32.29 13.12 21.96
N SER A 260 32.88 14.15 22.59
CA SER A 260 32.95 14.23 24.06
C SER A 260 31.60 14.54 24.72
N THR A 261 30.63 15.05 23.96
CA THR A 261 29.26 15.31 24.39
C THR A 261 28.25 14.73 23.40
N VAL A 262 27.06 14.43 23.89
CA VAL A 262 25.88 14.00 23.11
C VAL A 262 24.64 14.70 23.64
N PRO A 263 23.57 14.88 22.84
CA PRO A 263 22.34 15.45 23.37
C PRO A 263 21.70 14.48 24.38
N MET A 264 21.07 15.02 25.42
CA MET A 264 20.45 14.23 26.49
C MET A 264 19.44 13.21 25.96
N ASN A 265 18.68 13.55 24.93
CA ASN A 265 17.71 12.63 24.33
C ASN A 265 18.37 11.33 23.84
N GLN A 266 19.60 11.37 23.31
CA GLN A 266 20.31 10.19 22.83
C GLN A 266 20.50 9.18 23.96
N LEU A 267 20.87 9.63 25.17
CA LEU A 267 21.10 8.76 26.33
C LEU A 267 19.80 8.22 26.96
N LEU A 268 18.65 8.83 26.65
CA LEU A 268 17.33 8.40 27.13
C LEU A 268 16.65 7.38 26.20
N ARG A 269 17.26 7.09 25.05
CA ARG A 269 16.75 6.08 24.11
C ARG A 269 17.06 4.65 24.60
N PRO A 270 16.32 3.63 24.13
CA PRO A 270 16.52 2.25 24.56
C PRO A 270 17.89 1.65 24.20
N TYR A 271 18.47 2.07 23.07
CA TYR A 271 19.72 1.59 22.48
C TYR A 271 20.67 2.77 22.19
N PRO A 272 21.04 3.55 23.21
CA PRO A 272 21.67 4.86 23.05
C PRO A 272 23.08 4.81 22.42
N GLN A 273 23.66 3.62 22.27
CA GLN A 273 24.92 3.37 21.57
C GLN A 273 24.77 3.28 20.04
N TYR A 274 23.56 3.35 19.50
CA TYR A 274 23.26 3.44 18.06
C TYR A 274 22.56 4.77 17.78
N ALA A 275 22.73 5.32 16.57
CA ALA A 275 22.08 6.59 16.22
C ALA A 275 20.62 6.40 15.75
N ASP A 276 20.37 5.27 15.11
CA ASP A 276 19.07 4.87 14.57
C ASP A 276 19.04 3.34 14.42
N ILE A 277 17.87 2.73 14.56
CA ILE A 277 17.66 1.28 14.41
C ILE A 277 16.38 1.07 13.59
N GLU A 278 16.53 1.02 12.26
CA GLU A 278 15.42 0.76 11.35
C GLU A 278 15.36 -0.72 10.95
N PRO A 279 14.29 -1.45 11.32
CA PRO A 279 14.16 -2.85 10.97
C PRO A 279 13.81 -3.06 9.50
N ALA A 280 14.00 -4.31 9.04
CA ALA A 280 13.56 -4.78 7.73
C ALA A 280 12.06 -4.52 7.49
N ARG A 281 11.73 -4.22 6.23
CA ARG A 281 10.37 -3.85 5.79
C ARG A 281 9.39 -5.00 5.94
N SER A 282 9.91 -6.21 5.78
CA SER A 282 9.12 -7.43 5.82
C SER A 282 8.85 -7.95 7.23
N LEU A 283 9.05 -7.14 8.27
CA LEU A 283 8.65 -7.53 9.61
C LEU A 283 7.12 -7.69 9.69
N PRO A 284 6.63 -8.76 10.34
CA PRO A 284 5.21 -9.05 10.43
C PRO A 284 4.59 -8.30 11.60
N GLY A 285 3.38 -7.77 11.40
CA GLY A 285 2.57 -7.26 12.50
C GLY A 285 1.54 -6.20 12.14
N ALA A 286 1.43 -5.82 10.86
CA ALA A 286 0.36 -4.99 10.35
C ALA A 286 -0.96 -5.78 10.28
N LYS A 287 -2.05 -5.05 10.06
CA LYS A 287 -3.39 -5.58 9.89
C LYS A 287 -4.14 -4.78 8.83
N ALA A 288 -4.97 -5.49 8.08
CA ALA A 288 -5.92 -4.91 7.15
C ALA A 288 -7.27 -5.58 7.28
N ASN A 289 -8.34 -4.82 7.12
CA ASN A 289 -9.72 -5.28 7.14
C ASN A 289 -10.45 -4.73 5.93
N PHE A 290 -11.18 -5.59 5.24
CA PHE A 290 -12.01 -5.23 4.09
C PHE A 290 -13.40 -5.80 4.24
N ASP A 291 -14.39 -5.00 3.89
CA ASP A 291 -15.79 -5.39 3.85
C ASP A 291 -16.42 -4.83 2.57
N SER A 292 -17.22 -5.63 1.88
CA SER A 292 -17.91 -5.23 0.66
C SER A 292 -19.29 -5.87 0.54
N LEU A 293 -20.22 -5.08 0.03
CA LEU A 293 -21.52 -5.51 -0.48
C LEU A 293 -21.51 -5.34 -2.00
N GLY A 294 -21.64 -6.44 -2.72
CA GLY A 294 -21.72 -6.50 -4.18
C GLY A 294 -23.14 -6.80 -4.65
N ILE A 295 -23.55 -6.15 -5.74
CA ILE A 295 -24.78 -6.46 -6.47
C ILE A 295 -24.41 -6.66 -7.93
N ARG A 296 -24.83 -7.77 -8.52
CA ARG A 296 -24.64 -8.08 -9.93
C ARG A 296 -25.97 -8.40 -10.59
N PHE A 297 -26.24 -7.78 -11.71
CA PHE A 297 -27.43 -8.01 -12.52
C PHE A 297 -27.02 -8.36 -13.95
N SER A 298 -27.48 -9.50 -14.45
CA SER A 298 -27.29 -9.87 -15.86
C SER A 298 -28.63 -10.08 -16.55
N GLN A 299 -28.78 -9.50 -17.74
CA GLN A 299 -29.95 -9.70 -18.57
C GLN A 299 -29.58 -9.91 -20.03
N GLN A 300 -30.14 -10.97 -20.63
CA GLN A 300 -30.15 -11.18 -22.07
C GLN A 300 -31.55 -10.89 -22.61
N PHE A 301 -31.66 -9.95 -23.54
CA PHE A 301 -32.91 -9.58 -24.18
C PHE A 301 -33.04 -10.34 -25.50
N LYS A 302 -34.26 -10.83 -25.80
CA LYS A 302 -34.56 -11.52 -27.07
C LYS A 302 -34.26 -10.66 -28.32
N SER A 303 -34.26 -9.34 -28.16
CA SER A 303 -33.99 -8.39 -29.25
C SER A 303 -32.51 -8.19 -29.58
N GLY A 304 -31.59 -8.99 -29.02
CA GLY A 304 -30.15 -8.89 -29.30
C GLY A 304 -29.39 -7.95 -28.37
N LEU A 305 -30.00 -7.51 -27.26
CA LEU A 305 -29.35 -6.70 -26.24
C LEU A 305 -28.85 -7.59 -25.08
N THR A 306 -27.61 -7.39 -24.64
CA THR A 306 -27.05 -7.98 -23.42
C THR A 306 -26.62 -6.87 -22.48
N LEU A 307 -27.00 -6.99 -21.21
CA LEU A 307 -26.67 -6.07 -20.13
C LEU A 307 -26.03 -6.84 -18.98
N LEU A 308 -24.90 -6.34 -18.49
CA LEU A 308 -24.26 -6.78 -17.26
C LEU A 308 -23.93 -5.57 -16.41
N SER A 309 -24.54 -5.45 -15.24
CA SER A 309 -24.28 -4.36 -14.30
C SER A 309 -23.75 -4.94 -13.00
N SER A 310 -22.71 -4.31 -12.44
CA SER A 310 -22.12 -4.66 -11.15
C SER A 310 -21.94 -3.38 -10.32
N TYR A 311 -22.32 -3.45 -9.05
CA TYR A 311 -22.14 -2.39 -8.07
C TYR A 311 -21.46 -2.98 -6.84
N GLN A 312 -20.49 -2.27 -6.28
CA GLN A 312 -19.81 -2.61 -5.06
C GLN A 312 -19.80 -1.40 -4.13
N TRP A 313 -20.30 -1.60 -2.92
CA TRP A 313 -20.08 -0.73 -1.79
C TRP A 313 -19.07 -1.39 -0.86
N SER A 314 -17.92 -0.77 -0.63
CA SER A 314 -16.86 -1.36 0.18
C SER A 314 -16.20 -0.39 1.15
N LYS A 315 -15.44 -0.95 2.07
CA LYS A 315 -14.58 -0.20 2.99
C LYS A 315 -13.34 -1.02 3.33
N THR A 316 -12.20 -0.37 3.26
CA THR A 316 -10.88 -0.94 3.56
C THR A 316 -10.20 -0.11 4.63
N LEU A 317 -9.70 -0.78 5.67
CA LEU A 317 -8.96 -0.18 6.77
C LEU A 317 -7.64 -0.91 6.95
N ASP A 318 -6.56 -0.19 7.20
CA ASP A 318 -5.26 -0.77 7.51
C ASP A 318 -4.45 0.13 8.44
N ASP A 319 -3.36 -0.39 9.00
CA ASP A 319 -2.29 0.40 9.62
C ASP A 319 -1.02 0.48 8.75
N ALA A 320 -0.96 -0.27 7.65
CA ALA A 320 0.05 -0.17 6.61
C ALA A 320 -0.59 -0.47 5.25
N SER A 321 -0.50 0.48 4.30
CA SER A 321 -1.29 0.38 3.05
C SER A 321 -0.58 -0.31 1.89
N GLU A 322 0.75 -0.29 1.85
CA GLU A 322 1.53 -0.82 0.72
C GLU A 322 3.01 -0.99 1.10
N ASP A 323 3.69 -1.94 0.47
CA ASP A 323 5.15 -2.11 0.51
C ASP A 323 5.83 -1.79 -0.83
N GLN A 324 5.07 -1.81 -1.94
CA GLN A 324 5.54 -1.49 -3.29
C GLN A 324 4.49 -0.70 -4.07
N GLY A 325 4.79 0.54 -4.46
CA GLY A 325 3.90 1.39 -5.25
C GLY A 325 4.01 2.88 -4.88
N TRP A 326 2.98 3.64 -5.19
CA TRP A 326 2.93 5.10 -4.97
C TRP A 326 2.56 5.46 -3.52
N SER A 327 2.06 4.51 -2.73
CA SER A 327 1.61 4.75 -1.36
C SER A 327 2.71 4.54 -0.31
N ILE A 328 3.89 4.03 -0.68
CA ILE A 328 5.00 3.70 0.24
C ILE A 328 5.46 4.94 1.03
N TRP A 329 5.80 6.03 0.31
CA TRP A 329 6.38 7.25 0.90
C TRP A 329 5.40 8.08 1.73
N ASN A 330 4.14 7.69 1.66
CA ASN A 330 2.99 8.42 2.16
C ASN A 330 2.43 7.80 3.44
N GLY A 331 2.92 6.62 3.86
CA GLY A 331 2.37 5.82 4.96
C GLY A 331 3.28 5.62 6.17
N GLN A 332 4.34 6.42 6.32
CA GLN A 332 5.30 6.30 7.43
C GLN A 332 4.59 6.42 8.78
N TRP A 333 5.00 5.59 9.73
CA TRP A 333 4.40 5.53 11.06
C TRP A 333 4.95 6.62 11.95
N ARG A 334 4.08 7.27 12.72
CA ARG A 334 4.46 8.38 13.61
C ARG A 334 5.19 7.94 14.86
N ASP A 335 4.72 6.84 15.46
CA ASP A 335 5.13 6.41 16.79
C ASP A 335 5.30 4.90 16.84
N TYR A 336 6.54 4.46 17.05
CA TYR A 336 6.91 3.06 17.24
C TYR A 336 6.15 2.40 18.40
N TYR A 337 5.96 3.12 19.51
CA TYR A 337 5.31 2.58 20.70
C TYR A 337 3.77 2.57 20.58
N ASN A 338 3.19 3.47 19.77
CA ASN A 338 1.74 3.59 19.60
C ASN A 338 1.27 3.43 18.15
N ARG A 339 1.44 2.23 17.62
CA ARG A 339 1.01 1.87 16.24
C ARG A 339 -0.50 1.99 15.98
N ARG A 340 -1.32 2.10 17.03
CA ARG A 340 -2.80 2.14 16.88
C ARG A 340 -3.27 3.40 16.18
N ILE A 341 -2.51 4.48 16.27
CA ILE A 341 -2.84 5.77 15.64
C ILE A 341 -2.80 5.69 14.11
N GLU A 342 -2.10 4.69 13.56
CA GLU A 342 -1.97 4.50 12.11
C GLU A 342 -3.12 3.71 11.50
N TYR A 343 -3.97 3.09 12.33
CA TYR A 343 -5.11 2.34 11.83
C TYR A 343 -6.21 3.28 11.32
N SER A 344 -6.34 3.40 10.00
CA SER A 344 -7.26 4.32 9.34
C SER A 344 -7.75 3.77 8.01
N ILE A 345 -8.38 4.61 7.17
CA ILE A 345 -8.76 4.23 5.80
C ILE A 345 -7.50 3.80 5.03
N SER A 346 -7.62 2.72 4.25
CA SER A 346 -6.52 2.29 3.39
C SER A 346 -6.27 3.31 2.28
N SER A 347 -5.03 3.47 1.82
CA SER A 347 -4.73 4.28 0.63
C SER A 347 -5.40 3.72 -0.65
N HIS A 348 -5.81 2.45 -0.61
CA HIS A 348 -6.49 1.75 -1.71
C HIS A 348 -8.02 1.71 -1.57
N ASP A 349 -8.59 2.42 -0.58
CA ASP A 349 -10.02 2.35 -0.33
C ASP A 349 -10.82 3.04 -1.44
N VAL A 350 -11.58 2.24 -2.21
CA VAL A 350 -12.55 2.73 -3.20
C VAL A 350 -13.95 2.34 -2.73
N PRO A 351 -14.67 3.23 -2.04
CA PRO A 351 -15.87 2.84 -1.32
C PRO A 351 -17.06 2.54 -2.23
N GLN A 352 -17.09 3.11 -3.43
CA GLN A 352 -18.20 2.95 -4.38
C GLN A 352 -17.60 2.63 -5.74
N SER A 353 -18.04 1.55 -6.36
CA SER A 353 -17.69 1.19 -7.73
C SER A 353 -18.92 0.63 -8.44
N PHE A 354 -19.21 1.16 -9.62
CA PHE A 354 -20.29 0.74 -10.49
C PHE A 354 -19.75 0.60 -11.90
N VAL A 355 -19.96 -0.59 -12.49
CA VAL A 355 -19.60 -0.87 -13.87
C VAL A 355 -20.79 -1.49 -14.56
N THR A 356 -21.15 -0.96 -15.73
CA THR A 356 -22.15 -1.60 -16.59
C THR A 356 -21.62 -1.78 -18.00
N SER A 357 -21.87 -2.96 -18.57
CA SER A 357 -21.52 -3.33 -19.93
C SER A 357 -22.79 -3.63 -20.71
N LEU A 358 -22.92 -2.94 -21.85
CA LEU A 358 -24.03 -3.05 -22.78
C LEU A 358 -23.49 -3.57 -24.12
N VAL A 359 -24.14 -4.55 -24.72
CA VAL A 359 -23.89 -4.96 -26.11
C VAL A 359 -25.23 -5.11 -26.80
N TYR A 360 -25.45 -4.36 -27.87
CA TYR A 360 -26.70 -4.35 -28.60
C TYR A 360 -26.47 -4.60 -30.09
N ASP A 361 -26.92 -5.74 -30.59
CA ASP A 361 -27.09 -5.96 -32.01
C ASP A 361 -28.32 -5.20 -32.49
N LEU A 362 -28.12 -4.14 -33.29
CA LEU A 362 -29.23 -3.31 -33.73
C LEU A 362 -30.23 -4.16 -34.54
N PRO A 363 -31.55 -4.08 -34.22
CA PRO A 363 -32.56 -4.90 -34.86
C PRO A 363 -32.99 -4.35 -36.23
N VAL A 364 -32.04 -3.79 -36.99
CA VAL A 364 -32.24 -3.16 -38.29
C VAL A 364 -31.49 -3.94 -39.36
N GLY A 365 -32.12 -4.11 -40.53
CA GLY A 365 -31.55 -4.76 -41.70
C GLY A 365 -32.34 -6.00 -42.13
N LYS A 366 -31.87 -6.62 -43.22
CA LYS A 366 -32.49 -7.81 -43.83
C LYS A 366 -32.57 -8.94 -42.81
N GLY A 367 -33.77 -9.52 -42.66
CA GLY A 367 -34.06 -10.56 -41.67
C GLY A 367 -34.11 -10.09 -40.20
N LYS A 368 -34.07 -8.78 -39.92
CA LYS A 368 -34.25 -8.20 -38.57
C LYS A 368 -35.64 -7.57 -38.43
N LYS A 369 -35.97 -7.17 -37.19
CA LYS A 369 -37.29 -6.60 -36.83
C LYS A 369 -37.66 -5.38 -37.66
N PHE A 370 -36.70 -4.49 -37.91
CA PHE A 370 -36.90 -3.29 -38.72
C PHE A 370 -36.18 -3.46 -40.07
N GLY A 371 -36.94 -3.53 -41.16
CA GLY A 371 -36.38 -3.70 -42.50
C GLY A 371 -36.13 -5.16 -42.90
N SER A 372 -36.99 -6.09 -42.48
CA SER A 372 -36.87 -7.51 -42.82
C SER A 372 -36.67 -7.78 -44.32
N ASN A 373 -37.36 -7.00 -45.18
CA ASN A 373 -37.30 -7.07 -46.65
C ASN A 373 -36.41 -6.00 -47.29
N MET A 374 -35.49 -5.40 -46.52
CA MET A 374 -34.65 -4.30 -47.00
C MET A 374 -33.74 -4.76 -48.16
N GLY A 375 -33.72 -3.96 -49.24
CA GLY A 375 -32.90 -4.22 -50.42
C GLY A 375 -31.40 -4.21 -50.11
N GLY A 376 -30.59 -4.84 -50.97
CA GLY A 376 -29.16 -5.07 -50.74
C GLY A 376 -28.38 -3.81 -50.36
N ILE A 377 -28.50 -2.74 -51.15
CA ILE A 377 -27.79 -1.48 -50.91
C ILE A 377 -28.20 -0.83 -49.58
N ALA A 378 -29.51 -0.76 -49.31
CA ALA A 378 -30.01 -0.21 -48.05
C ALA A 378 -29.50 -1.04 -46.84
N ASN A 379 -29.52 -2.37 -46.94
CA ASN A 379 -29.00 -3.25 -45.90
C ASN A 379 -27.48 -3.12 -45.68
N SER A 380 -26.70 -2.90 -46.74
CA SER A 380 -25.26 -2.66 -46.65
C SER A 380 -24.94 -1.46 -45.76
N VAL A 381 -25.78 -0.42 -45.82
CA VAL A 381 -25.62 0.83 -45.06
C VAL A 381 -26.16 0.71 -43.64
N VAL A 382 -27.43 0.28 -43.46
CA VAL A 382 -28.10 0.37 -42.16
C VAL A 382 -28.21 -0.96 -41.39
N GLY A 383 -27.88 -2.10 -42.00
CA GLY A 383 -27.98 -3.42 -41.37
C GLY A 383 -26.67 -3.90 -40.74
N GLY A 384 -26.71 -4.76 -39.72
CA GLY A 384 -25.50 -5.42 -39.18
C GLY A 384 -24.62 -4.52 -38.30
N TRP A 385 -25.19 -3.47 -37.72
CA TRP A 385 -24.53 -2.66 -36.70
C TRP A 385 -24.66 -3.32 -35.32
N GLN A 386 -23.58 -3.26 -34.54
CA GLN A 386 -23.52 -3.60 -33.14
C GLN A 386 -22.95 -2.41 -32.38
N VAL A 387 -23.59 -2.07 -31.27
CA VAL A 387 -23.14 -1.02 -30.35
C VAL A 387 -22.75 -1.70 -29.05
N ALA A 388 -21.55 -1.47 -28.56
CA ALA A 388 -21.14 -1.88 -27.23
C ALA A 388 -20.71 -0.67 -26.41
N SER A 389 -20.98 -0.67 -25.10
CA SER A 389 -20.52 0.39 -24.22
C SER A 389 -20.18 -0.16 -22.85
N VAL A 390 -19.13 0.39 -22.25
CA VAL A 390 -18.76 0.16 -20.85
C VAL A 390 -18.80 1.49 -20.14
N LEU A 391 -19.61 1.57 -19.09
CA LEU A 391 -19.64 2.73 -18.21
C LEU A 391 -18.99 2.33 -16.89
N THR A 392 -18.04 3.16 -16.45
CA THR A 392 -17.27 2.94 -15.22
C THR A 392 -17.38 4.16 -14.33
N PHE A 393 -17.89 3.95 -13.13
CA PHE A 393 -18.03 4.97 -12.10
C PHE A 393 -17.43 4.45 -10.81
N HIS A 394 -16.40 5.09 -10.28
CA HIS A 394 -15.93 4.74 -8.94
C HIS A 394 -15.41 5.96 -8.19
N SER A 395 -15.44 5.87 -6.87
CA SER A 395 -14.89 6.90 -5.99
C SER A 395 -13.40 7.07 -6.23
N GLY A 396 -12.91 8.29 -5.99
CA GLY A 396 -11.47 8.57 -5.98
C GLY A 396 -10.77 7.92 -4.79
N LEU A 397 -9.47 7.72 -4.94
CA LEU A 397 -8.60 7.28 -3.86
C LEU A 397 -8.51 8.36 -2.77
N PRO A 398 -8.35 7.97 -1.50
CA PRO A 398 -8.13 8.92 -0.43
C PRO A 398 -6.79 9.62 -0.59
N LEU A 399 -6.71 10.86 -0.11
CA LEU A 399 -5.51 11.69 -0.21
C LEU A 399 -4.77 11.68 1.12
N LEU A 400 -3.44 11.69 1.05
CA LEU A 400 -2.59 11.94 2.19
C LEU A 400 -2.32 13.44 2.29
N THR A 401 -2.47 14.02 3.47
CA THR A 401 -2.01 15.38 3.74
C THR A 401 -0.51 15.43 4.05
N GLY A 402 0.14 16.54 3.72
CA GLY A 402 1.49 16.89 4.11
C GLY A 402 1.75 16.76 5.62
N ALA A 403 3.03 16.75 5.99
CA ALA A 403 3.48 16.73 7.39
C ALA A 403 3.94 18.12 7.81
N PRO A 404 3.67 18.55 9.05
CA PRO A 404 4.20 19.81 9.57
C PRO A 404 5.70 19.68 9.85
N GLY A 405 6.46 20.76 9.65
CA GLY A 405 7.82 20.84 10.18
C GLY A 405 7.79 20.89 11.71
N ASN A 406 8.38 19.88 12.37
CA ASN A 406 8.64 19.88 13.81
C ASN A 406 9.88 19.03 14.15
N SER A 407 10.30 19.06 15.41
CA SER A 407 11.55 18.44 15.85
C SER A 407 11.45 16.93 16.13
N LEU A 408 10.31 16.28 15.87
CA LEU A 408 10.06 14.89 16.27
C LEU A 408 11.05 13.88 15.66
N GLY A 409 11.46 14.12 14.40
CA GLY A 409 12.45 13.28 13.72
C GLY A 409 13.79 13.20 14.47
N ALA A 410 14.19 14.26 15.18
CA ALA A 410 15.41 14.27 15.99
C ALA A 410 15.34 13.30 17.19
N TYR A 411 14.14 12.87 17.59
CA TYR A 411 13.90 11.95 18.70
C TYR A 411 13.51 10.53 18.22
N GLY A 412 13.68 10.24 16.92
CA GLY A 412 13.40 8.94 16.32
C GLY A 412 11.92 8.68 16.03
N PHE A 413 11.04 9.68 16.16
CA PHE A 413 9.66 9.55 15.70
C PHE A 413 9.63 9.64 14.17
N GLY A 414 8.67 8.97 13.55
CA GLY A 414 8.50 9.07 12.10
C GLY A 414 7.75 10.34 11.70
N ARG A 415 7.12 10.28 10.53
CA ARG A 415 6.45 11.43 9.89
C ARG A 415 5.33 12.00 10.73
N SER A 416 5.49 13.21 11.26
CA SER A 416 4.45 13.94 12.01
C SER A 416 3.17 14.18 11.18
N ALA A 417 2.06 14.51 11.85
CA ALA A 417 0.80 14.86 11.20
C ALA A 417 0.29 16.22 11.66
N TYR A 418 -0.49 16.89 10.82
CA TYR A 418 -1.31 18.01 11.30
C TYR A 418 -2.41 17.51 12.24
N ASN A 419 -3.03 18.41 12.98
CA ASN A 419 -4.24 18.10 13.74
C ASN A 419 -5.46 18.29 12.85
N LEU A 420 -6.33 17.29 12.80
CA LEU A 420 -7.64 17.41 12.15
C LEU A 420 -8.68 17.79 13.20
N VAL A 421 -9.16 19.04 13.17
CA VAL A 421 -10.12 19.56 14.17
C VAL A 421 -11.44 18.80 14.06
N ASN A 422 -11.97 18.67 12.84
CA ASN A 422 -13.20 17.96 12.57
C ASN A 422 -13.30 17.56 11.09
N ALA A 423 -13.39 16.26 10.81
CA ALA A 423 -13.51 15.74 9.45
C ALA A 423 -14.74 16.26 8.68
N LYS A 424 -15.78 16.76 9.36
CA LYS A 424 -16.94 17.39 8.71
C LYS A 424 -16.60 18.73 8.06
N LEU A 425 -15.62 19.46 8.60
CA LEU A 425 -15.20 20.76 8.08
C LEU A 425 -14.49 20.65 6.73
N LEU A 426 -13.96 19.47 6.39
CA LEU A 426 -13.30 19.20 5.09
C LEU A 426 -14.26 19.33 3.90
N LYS A 427 -15.56 19.13 4.13
CA LYS A 427 -16.57 19.25 3.08
C LYS A 427 -16.89 20.72 2.83
N ILE A 428 -16.76 21.13 1.58
CA ILE A 428 -17.16 22.45 1.09
C ILE A 428 -18.58 22.40 0.52
N SER A 429 -19.30 23.53 0.60
CA SER A 429 -20.66 23.67 0.06
C SER A 429 -20.67 23.68 -1.47
N SER A 430 -19.65 24.27 -2.09
CA SER A 430 -19.48 24.33 -3.54
C SER A 430 -18.01 24.49 -3.89
N LYS A 431 -17.60 23.90 -5.03
CA LYS A 431 -16.28 24.15 -5.61
C LYS A 431 -16.25 25.56 -6.18
N SER A 432 -15.27 26.35 -5.77
CA SER A 432 -15.14 27.77 -6.16
C SER A 432 -13.80 27.98 -6.86
N PRO A 433 -13.74 28.82 -7.92
CA PRO A 433 -12.47 29.26 -8.50
C PRO A 433 -11.66 30.04 -7.47
N MET A 434 -10.34 29.85 -7.49
CA MET A 434 -9.39 30.49 -6.60
C MET A 434 -8.59 31.58 -7.35
N PRO A 435 -8.09 32.61 -6.64
CA PRO A 435 -7.35 33.72 -7.28
C PRO A 435 -6.08 33.30 -8.04
N ASP A 436 -5.48 32.17 -7.67
CA ASP A 436 -4.29 31.56 -8.28
C ASP A 436 -4.61 30.67 -9.49
N GLY A 437 -5.89 30.61 -9.90
CA GLY A 437 -6.36 29.78 -11.01
C GLY A 437 -6.70 28.34 -10.62
N GLY A 438 -6.55 27.97 -9.35
CA GLY A 438 -7.00 26.69 -8.82
C GLY A 438 -8.52 26.62 -8.65
N ILE A 439 -9.02 25.43 -8.33
CA ILE A 439 -10.42 25.22 -7.91
C ILE A 439 -10.38 24.61 -6.51
N GLN A 440 -11.10 25.22 -5.57
CA GLN A 440 -11.27 24.65 -4.24
C GLN A 440 -11.92 23.26 -4.33
N TRP A 441 -11.23 22.25 -3.81
CA TRP A 441 -11.65 20.86 -3.80
C TRP A 441 -12.15 20.41 -2.44
N PHE A 442 -11.49 20.85 -1.38
CA PHE A 442 -11.88 20.65 0.01
C PHE A 442 -11.47 21.86 0.86
N ASN A 443 -11.95 21.92 2.11
CA ASN A 443 -11.57 22.98 3.03
C ASN A 443 -10.12 22.76 3.50
N GLY A 444 -9.19 23.52 2.90
CA GLY A 444 -7.78 23.57 3.27
C GLY A 444 -7.48 24.53 4.42
N CYS A 445 -8.49 25.20 4.99
CA CYS A 445 -8.27 26.22 6.01
C CYS A 445 -7.51 25.64 7.21
N THR A 446 -6.30 26.15 7.41
CA THR A 446 -5.36 25.70 8.42
C THR A 446 -5.00 26.87 9.33
N LYS A 447 -5.02 26.65 10.64
CA LYS A 447 -4.52 27.62 11.63
C LYS A 447 -3.14 27.21 12.15
N PHE A 448 -2.18 28.14 12.08
CA PHE A 448 -0.81 27.94 12.54
C PHE A 448 -0.61 28.42 13.98
N LEU A 449 0.54 28.07 14.57
CA LEU A 449 0.87 28.38 15.96
C LEU A 449 0.99 29.88 16.24
N ASP A 450 1.41 30.67 15.25
CA ASP A 450 1.48 32.14 15.31
C ASP A 450 0.11 32.83 15.21
N GLY A 451 -0.96 32.04 15.05
CA GLY A 451 -2.33 32.52 14.88
C GLY A 451 -2.71 32.86 13.44
N SER A 452 -1.76 32.80 12.49
CA SER A 452 -2.04 32.99 11.08
C SER A 452 -2.88 31.83 10.51
N THR A 453 -3.51 32.07 9.36
CA THR A 453 -4.25 31.05 8.63
C THR A 453 -3.84 31.01 7.16
N ALA A 454 -3.88 29.81 6.56
CA ALA A 454 -3.66 29.61 5.12
C ALA A 454 -4.70 28.63 4.56
N GLY A 455 -4.91 28.67 3.25
CA GLY A 455 -5.86 27.80 2.54
C GLY A 455 -7.34 28.06 2.87
N CYS A 456 -7.67 29.16 3.56
CA CYS A 456 -9.04 29.50 3.96
C CYS A 456 -9.77 30.27 2.87
N VAL A 457 -11.02 29.89 2.57
CA VAL A 457 -11.88 30.62 1.63
C VAL A 457 -13.01 31.33 2.38
N GLY A 458 -13.06 32.66 2.25
CA GLY A 458 -14.07 33.46 2.95
C GLY A 458 -14.00 33.28 4.46
N ASN A 459 -15.13 32.89 5.07
CA ASN A 459 -15.29 32.72 6.52
C ASN A 459 -15.25 31.23 6.94
N GLU A 460 -14.56 30.38 6.20
CA GLU A 460 -14.39 28.98 6.57
C GLU A 460 -13.73 28.83 7.95
N LEU A 461 -14.26 27.90 8.74
CA LEU A 461 -13.61 27.47 9.97
C LEU A 461 -12.43 26.58 9.62
N ALA A 462 -11.32 26.76 10.33
CA ALA A 462 -10.13 25.94 10.17
C ALA A 462 -10.44 24.46 10.41
N ALA A 463 -10.30 23.65 9.36
CA ALA A 463 -10.41 22.20 9.46
C ALA A 463 -9.14 21.59 10.06
N TRP A 464 -8.02 22.29 9.93
CA TRP A 464 -6.69 21.84 10.33
C TRP A 464 -6.03 22.80 11.31
N THR A 465 -5.20 22.27 12.21
CA THR A 465 -4.28 23.09 13.02
C THR A 465 -2.88 22.51 13.02
N GLN A 466 -1.88 23.39 13.06
CA GLN A 466 -0.49 22.99 13.25
C GLN A 466 -0.32 22.43 14.68
N PRO A 467 0.26 21.23 14.85
CA PRO A 467 0.64 20.74 16.18
C PRO A 467 1.80 21.56 16.74
N GLY A 468 1.92 21.60 18.06
CA GLY A 468 3.07 22.19 18.74
C GLY A 468 4.39 21.50 18.36
N ASP A 469 5.51 22.13 18.71
CA ASP A 469 6.80 21.44 18.64
C ASP A 469 6.78 20.19 19.54
N ARG A 470 7.35 19.09 19.05
CA ARG A 470 7.34 17.77 19.71
C ARG A 470 5.95 17.15 19.92
N GLU A 471 4.90 17.63 19.23
CA GLU A 471 3.58 16.98 19.21
C GLU A 471 3.39 16.11 17.96
N ILE A 472 2.85 14.89 18.15
CA ILE A 472 2.70 13.87 17.09
C ILE A 472 1.66 14.25 16.02
N GLY A 473 0.61 14.99 16.43
CA GLY A 473 -0.53 15.33 15.59
C GLY A 473 -1.64 14.29 15.60
N SER A 474 -2.88 14.74 15.41
CA SER A 474 -4.10 13.93 15.57
C SER A 474 -4.75 13.47 14.27
N ALA A 475 -4.36 14.01 13.10
CA ALA A 475 -4.94 13.56 11.84
C ALA A 475 -4.58 12.09 11.56
N PRO A 476 -5.54 11.25 11.14
CA PRO A 476 -5.22 9.90 10.67
C PRO A 476 -4.55 9.97 9.29
N ARG A 477 -3.86 8.89 8.88
CA ARG A 477 -3.19 8.83 7.56
C ARG A 477 -4.16 9.13 6.42
N TYR A 478 -5.35 8.52 6.45
CA TYR A 478 -6.39 8.78 5.45
C TYR A 478 -7.76 8.92 6.11
N VAL A 479 -8.58 9.82 5.56
CA VAL A 479 -9.98 10.02 5.94
C VAL A 479 -10.90 9.86 4.75
N THR A 480 -12.10 9.33 4.98
CA THR A 480 -13.09 9.08 3.93
C THR A 480 -13.54 10.37 3.22
N GLN A 481 -13.49 11.50 3.91
CA GLN A 481 -13.93 12.81 3.42
C GLN A 481 -12.92 13.48 2.48
N LEU A 482 -11.67 13.01 2.46
CA LEU A 482 -10.58 13.61 1.71
C LEU A 482 -10.14 12.65 0.60
N ARG A 483 -10.63 12.88 -0.63
CA ARG A 483 -10.44 12.01 -1.78
C ARG A 483 -10.18 12.80 -3.05
N GLY A 484 -9.44 12.18 -3.97
CA GLY A 484 -9.32 12.66 -5.35
C GLY A 484 -10.64 12.57 -6.11
N ASP A 485 -10.62 12.96 -7.38
CA ASP A 485 -11.81 12.90 -8.23
C ASP A 485 -12.30 11.47 -8.43
N ALA A 486 -13.63 11.35 -8.51
CA ALA A 486 -14.26 10.11 -8.88
C ALA A 486 -14.08 9.88 -10.38
N THR A 487 -13.73 8.65 -10.75
CA THR A 487 -13.69 8.25 -12.16
C THR A 487 -15.11 8.16 -12.68
N ARG A 488 -15.36 8.83 -13.81
CA ARG A 488 -16.62 8.83 -14.56
C ARG A 488 -16.25 8.64 -16.03
N ASN A 489 -16.20 7.39 -16.48
CA ASN A 489 -15.76 7.07 -17.83
C ASN A 489 -16.86 6.31 -18.60
N THR A 490 -16.92 6.57 -19.91
CA THR A 490 -17.74 5.79 -20.83
C THR A 490 -16.92 5.49 -22.07
N ASP A 491 -16.70 4.21 -22.33
CA ASP A 491 -16.12 3.74 -23.58
C ASP A 491 -17.25 3.24 -24.48
N LEU A 492 -17.17 3.56 -25.76
CA LEU A 492 -18.16 3.21 -26.76
C LEU A 492 -17.47 2.49 -27.92
N SER A 493 -18.03 1.38 -28.36
CA SER A 493 -17.59 0.65 -29.54
C SER A 493 -18.74 0.56 -30.52
N LEU A 494 -18.48 0.94 -31.77
CA LEU A 494 -19.40 0.78 -32.88
C LEU A 494 -18.78 -0.20 -33.88
N ALA A 495 -19.43 -1.34 -34.08
CA ALA A 495 -19.01 -2.33 -35.05
C ALA A 495 -20.06 -2.49 -36.16
N LYS A 496 -19.58 -2.60 -37.39
CA LYS A 496 -20.38 -2.91 -38.57
C LYS A 496 -19.89 -4.19 -39.20
N TYR A 497 -20.82 -5.12 -39.38
CA TYR A 497 -20.57 -6.37 -40.08
C TYR A 497 -21.12 -6.28 -41.51
N PHE A 498 -20.26 -6.61 -42.47
CA PHE A 498 -20.62 -6.79 -43.87
C PHE A 498 -20.51 -8.28 -44.19
N GLN A 499 -21.61 -8.87 -44.66
CA GLN A 499 -21.60 -10.22 -45.19
C GLN A 499 -21.06 -10.15 -46.63
N LEU A 500 -19.83 -10.64 -46.87
CA LEU A 500 -19.24 -10.65 -48.21
C LEU A 500 -19.64 -11.92 -48.97
N SER A 501 -19.65 -13.05 -48.29
CA SER A 501 -20.13 -14.35 -48.77
C SER A 501 -20.61 -15.19 -47.59
N GLU A 502 -20.98 -16.45 -47.81
CA GLU A 502 -21.32 -17.38 -46.71
C GLU A 502 -20.14 -17.65 -45.77
N ARG A 503 -18.91 -17.63 -46.30
CA ARG A 503 -17.67 -17.88 -45.55
C ARG A 503 -17.02 -16.63 -45.00
N PHE A 504 -17.04 -15.53 -45.74
CA PHE A 504 -16.29 -14.31 -45.38
C PHE A 504 -17.19 -13.20 -44.82
N LYS A 505 -16.83 -12.68 -43.65
CA LYS A 505 -17.40 -11.48 -43.02
C LYS A 505 -16.34 -10.41 -42.87
N LEU A 506 -16.65 -9.17 -43.25
CA LEU A 506 -15.81 -8.01 -42.94
C LEU A 506 -16.39 -7.29 -41.74
N GLN A 507 -15.58 -7.02 -40.72
CA GLN A 507 -15.92 -6.19 -39.57
C GLN A 507 -15.14 -4.89 -39.64
N PHE A 508 -15.84 -3.77 -39.70
CA PHE A 508 -15.29 -2.46 -39.38
C PHE A 508 -15.66 -2.11 -37.94
N ARG A 509 -14.70 -1.67 -37.13
CA ARG A 509 -14.92 -1.31 -35.72
C ARG A 509 -14.27 0.04 -35.44
N ALA A 510 -14.99 0.89 -34.73
CA ALA A 510 -14.50 2.14 -34.17
C ALA A 510 -14.72 2.14 -32.65
N ASP A 511 -13.63 2.24 -31.89
CA ASP A 511 -13.61 2.33 -30.43
C ASP A 511 -13.33 3.78 -30.01
N PHE A 512 -14.21 4.32 -29.19
CA PHE A 512 -14.13 5.67 -28.62
C PHE A 512 -13.84 5.51 -27.13
N LEU A 513 -12.56 5.59 -26.76
CA LEU A 513 -12.13 5.60 -25.36
C LEU A 513 -12.37 7.00 -24.80
N ASN A 514 -13.02 7.09 -23.64
CA ASN A 514 -13.57 8.35 -23.13
C ASN A 514 -14.49 9.02 -24.18
N ALA A 515 -15.54 8.32 -24.61
CA ALA A 515 -16.41 8.68 -25.73
C ALA A 515 -17.00 10.10 -25.62
N TRP A 516 -17.24 10.56 -24.39
CA TRP A 516 -17.79 11.89 -24.07
C TRP A 516 -16.74 12.94 -23.76
N ASN A 517 -15.45 12.62 -23.84
CA ASN A 517 -14.36 13.52 -23.47
C ASN A 517 -14.51 14.08 -22.04
N THR A 518 -14.96 13.24 -21.10
CA THR A 518 -15.18 13.63 -19.71
C THR A 518 -13.81 13.85 -19.03
N PRO A 519 -13.56 15.04 -18.44
CA PRO A 519 -12.33 15.27 -17.71
C PRO A 519 -12.31 14.50 -16.39
N SER A 520 -11.16 13.91 -16.09
CA SER A 520 -10.79 13.41 -14.78
C SER A 520 -9.82 14.40 -14.18
N PHE A 521 -10.13 14.94 -13.01
CA PHE A 521 -9.23 15.91 -12.38
C PHE A 521 -8.04 15.21 -11.72
N GLY A 522 -6.91 15.91 -11.63
CA GLY A 522 -5.75 15.49 -10.86
C GLY A 522 -6.05 15.48 -9.37
N GLY A 523 -5.11 14.93 -8.58
CA GLY A 523 -5.18 15.07 -7.13
C GLY A 523 -5.08 16.55 -6.74
N PRO A 524 -5.93 17.06 -5.83
CA PRO A 524 -5.73 18.39 -5.30
C PRO A 524 -4.43 18.43 -4.50
N ASP A 525 -3.90 19.64 -4.36
CA ASP A 525 -2.76 19.92 -3.52
C ASP A 525 -3.07 19.58 -2.06
N ALA A 526 -2.14 18.81 -1.49
CA ALA A 526 -2.24 18.23 -0.16
C ALA A 526 -1.16 18.78 0.80
N PHE A 527 -0.37 19.77 0.38
CA PHE A 527 0.67 20.38 1.21
C PHE A 527 0.07 21.45 2.12
N VAL A 528 -0.31 21.03 3.34
CA VAL A 528 -0.99 21.86 4.36
C VAL A 528 -0.33 23.20 4.67
N SER A 529 0.98 23.35 4.40
CA SER A 529 1.75 24.55 4.71
C SER A 529 1.65 25.67 3.67
N ASP A 530 1.04 25.45 2.51
CA ASP A 530 0.92 26.47 1.46
C ASP A 530 -0.51 27.03 1.31
N GLY A 531 -0.63 28.09 0.49
CA GLY A 531 -1.91 28.72 0.19
C GLY A 531 -2.76 27.93 -0.82
N SER A 532 -2.16 26.96 -1.52
CA SER A 532 -2.81 26.11 -2.51
C SER A 532 -3.39 24.83 -1.93
N PHE A 533 -3.15 24.54 -0.65
CA PHE A 533 -3.72 23.41 0.04
C PHE A 533 -5.25 23.38 -0.09
N GLY A 534 -5.78 22.24 -0.53
CA GLY A 534 -7.21 22.12 -0.80
C GLY A 534 -7.61 22.47 -2.22
N GLN A 535 -6.68 22.87 -3.09
CA GLN A 535 -6.96 23.31 -4.45
C GLN A 535 -6.56 22.29 -5.52
N MET A 536 -7.23 22.32 -6.67
CA MET A 536 -6.94 21.46 -7.82
C MET A 536 -6.63 22.32 -9.07
N PHE A 537 -5.55 21.99 -9.78
CA PHE A 537 -4.98 22.81 -10.86
C PHE A 537 -5.09 22.22 -12.28
N GLY A 538 -5.61 21.00 -12.46
CA GLY A 538 -5.70 20.42 -13.81
C GLY A 538 -6.31 19.03 -13.91
N THR A 539 -6.38 18.53 -15.14
CA THR A 539 -6.87 17.19 -15.48
C THR A 539 -5.74 16.16 -15.54
N SER A 540 -6.04 14.93 -15.15
CA SER A 540 -5.11 13.80 -15.14
C SER A 540 -5.26 12.86 -16.34
N ASN A 541 -6.39 12.91 -17.05
CA ASN A 541 -6.64 12.07 -18.22
C ASN A 541 -6.38 12.79 -19.55
N GLY A 542 -6.09 11.99 -20.59
CA GLY A 542 -6.02 12.48 -21.96
C GLY A 542 -7.41 12.73 -22.57
N PRO A 543 -7.47 13.45 -23.72
CA PRO A 543 -8.69 13.62 -24.46
C PRO A 543 -9.20 12.28 -25.02
N ARG A 544 -10.43 12.28 -25.53
CA ARG A 544 -11.02 11.13 -26.23
C ARG A 544 -10.07 10.56 -27.27
N ASN A 545 -9.86 9.25 -27.22
CA ASN A 545 -9.04 8.51 -28.18
C ASN A 545 -9.96 7.65 -29.06
N ILE A 546 -9.80 7.76 -30.38
CA ILE A 546 -10.59 7.00 -31.35
C ILE A 546 -9.68 6.03 -32.08
N GLN A 547 -9.98 4.75 -31.97
CA GLN A 547 -9.25 3.68 -32.65
C GLN A 547 -10.17 3.02 -33.67
N MET A 548 -9.67 2.82 -34.88
CA MET A 548 -10.41 2.17 -35.96
C MET A 548 -9.68 0.90 -36.38
N ALA A 549 -10.43 -0.17 -36.62
CA ALA A 549 -9.90 -1.45 -37.04
C ALA A 549 -10.79 -2.06 -38.12
N LEU A 550 -10.14 -2.74 -39.07
CA LEU A 550 -10.79 -3.56 -40.08
C LEU A 550 -10.32 -5.01 -39.93
N LYS A 551 -11.26 -5.94 -39.84
CA LYS A 551 -10.98 -7.37 -39.65
C LYS A 551 -11.77 -8.20 -40.67
N ILE A 552 -11.12 -9.19 -41.26
CA ILE A 552 -11.79 -10.23 -42.07
C ILE A 552 -11.95 -11.47 -41.18
N LEU A 553 -13.17 -11.98 -41.08
CA LEU A 553 -13.57 -13.19 -40.38
C LEU A 553 -13.90 -14.26 -41.42
N PHE A 554 -13.42 -15.48 -41.23
CA PHE A 554 -13.55 -16.58 -42.21
C PHE A 554 -13.82 -17.93 -41.54
#